data_AF-A0A2M9G1T8-F1
#
_entry.id   AF-A0A2M9G1T8-F1
#
_cell.length_a   1.000
_cell.length_b   1.000
_cell.length_c   1.000
_cell.angle_alpha   90.00
_cell.angle_beta   90.00
_cell.angle_gamma   90.00
#
_symmetry.space_group_name_H-M   'P 1'
#
loop_
_entity.id
_entity.type
_entity.pdbx_description
1 polymer ?
#
loop_
_entity_poly.entity_id
_entity_poly.type
_entity_poly.pdbx_seq_one_letter_code
_entity_poly.pdbx_strand_id
1 'polypeptide(L)'
;MTALKAAIGELDEFTDEERWQAEDLVRRFGPEAENVTTAQMIEALESGEIERIVSRVRMRRCVRKLSQKEPYMRRLTDKIAAAVEQALEQGRVSLAQRLRPAFSAAREAEIRHQEDRRAAQENAELVQL
;
A
#
# COMPACT_ATOMS: atom_id res chain seq x y z
N MET A 1 -23.45 -4.75 17.37
CA MET A 1 -22.48 -4.86 16.25
C MET A 1 -21.44 -3.77 16.45
N THR A 2 -20.18 -4.14 16.63
CA THR A 2 -19.07 -3.22 16.97
C THR A 2 -18.73 -2.27 15.82
N ALA A 3 -18.31 -1.04 16.14
CA ALA A 3 -17.91 0.02 15.20
C ALA A 3 -16.87 -0.45 14.16
N LEU A 4 -15.96 -1.35 14.57
CA LEU A 4 -14.97 -1.95 13.69
C LEU A 4 -15.60 -2.78 12.55
N LYS A 5 -16.70 -3.49 12.80
CA LYS A 5 -17.39 -4.31 11.80
C LYS A 5 -18.12 -3.45 10.76
N ALA A 6 -18.57 -2.27 11.15
CA ALA A 6 -19.13 -1.27 10.24
C ALA A 6 -18.01 -0.62 9.40
N ALA A 7 -16.91 -0.20 10.03
CA ALA A 7 -15.77 0.40 9.35
C ALA A 7 -15.14 -0.51 8.27
N ILE A 8 -15.14 -1.82 8.51
CA ILE A 8 -14.68 -2.83 7.54
C ILE A 8 -15.68 -3.03 6.39
N GLY A 9 -16.98 -2.84 6.63
CA GLY A 9 -18.02 -2.90 5.59
C GLY A 9 -18.06 -1.67 4.69
N GLU A 10 -17.46 -0.55 5.14
CA GLU A 10 -17.51 0.76 4.49
C GLU A 10 -16.09 1.23 4.11
N LEU A 11 -15.33 0.43 3.36
CA LEU A 11 -13.97 0.80 2.93
C LEU A 11 -13.91 1.96 1.91
N ASP A 12 -15.06 2.39 1.42
CA ASP A 12 -15.22 3.52 0.52
C ASP A 12 -15.76 4.79 1.20
N GLU A 13 -16.03 4.72 2.50
CA GLU A 13 -16.32 5.88 3.34
C GLU A 13 -15.02 6.42 3.95
N PHE A 14 -14.56 7.54 3.39
CA PHE A 14 -13.34 8.21 3.83
C PHE A 14 -13.69 9.33 4.80
N THR A 15 -12.98 9.37 5.93
CA THR A 15 -12.95 10.53 6.81
C THR A 15 -12.34 11.75 6.10
N ASP A 16 -12.62 12.96 6.59
CA ASP A 16 -12.03 14.18 6.04
C ASP A 16 -10.50 14.16 6.12
N GLU A 17 -9.95 13.60 7.19
CA GLU A 17 -8.51 13.40 7.36
C GLU A 17 -7.92 12.46 6.29
N GLU A 18 -8.57 11.32 6.03
CA GLU A 18 -8.12 10.37 5.01
C GLU A 18 -8.18 10.98 3.60
N ARG A 19 -9.20 11.79 3.32
CA ARG A 19 -9.30 12.53 2.04
C ARG A 19 -8.17 13.54 1.91
N TRP A 20 -7.96 14.36 2.93
CA TRP A 20 -6.91 15.37 2.93
C TRP A 20 -5.51 14.75 2.75
N GLN A 21 -5.22 13.66 3.48
CA GLN A 21 -3.96 12.95 3.32
C GLN A 21 -3.81 12.31 1.93
N ALA A 22 -4.88 11.76 1.36
CA ALA A 22 -4.85 11.22 0.00
C ALA A 22 -4.61 12.32 -1.05
N GLU A 23 -5.25 13.49 -0.90
CA GLU A 23 -5.02 14.66 -1.74
C GLU A 23 -3.58 15.16 -1.62
N ASP A 24 -3.01 15.23 -0.41
CA ASP A 24 -1.60 15.61 -0.22
C ASP A 24 -0.65 14.61 -0.90
N LEU A 25 -0.91 13.31 -0.79
CA LEU A 25 -0.12 12.28 -1.45
C LEU A 25 -0.18 12.41 -2.98
N VAL A 26 -1.37 12.59 -3.55
CA VAL A 26 -1.53 12.80 -5.00
C VAL A 26 -0.85 14.10 -5.43
N ARG A 27 -0.97 15.18 -4.68
CA ARG A 27 -0.32 16.46 -4.97
C ARG A 27 1.21 16.36 -4.97
N ARG A 28 1.79 15.59 -4.05
CA ARG A 28 3.25 15.48 -3.88
C ARG A 28 3.90 14.46 -4.80
N PHE A 29 3.23 13.33 -5.02
CA PHE A 29 3.82 12.17 -5.70
C PHE A 29 3.13 11.85 -7.02
N GLY A 30 2.00 12.51 -7.33
CA GLY A 30 1.29 12.36 -8.60
C GLY A 30 1.05 10.89 -8.97
N PRO A 31 1.56 10.42 -10.12
CA PRO A 31 1.38 9.05 -10.59
C PRO A 31 1.82 7.94 -9.61
N GLU A 32 2.74 8.26 -8.69
CA GLU A 32 3.40 7.36 -7.76
C GLU A 32 2.75 7.35 -6.36
N ALA A 33 1.73 8.17 -6.12
CA ALA A 33 1.06 8.25 -4.83
C ALA A 33 0.53 6.90 -4.35
N GLU A 34 -0.01 6.07 -5.25
CA GLU A 34 -0.46 4.72 -4.90
C GLU A 34 0.71 3.85 -4.42
N ASN A 35 1.89 3.97 -5.01
CA ASN A 35 3.09 3.23 -4.59
C ASN A 35 3.50 3.60 -3.16
N VAL A 36 3.37 4.88 -2.80
CA VAL A 36 3.64 5.36 -1.44
C VAL A 36 2.64 4.75 -0.46
N THR A 37 1.34 4.75 -0.79
CA THR A 37 0.33 4.10 0.08
C THR A 37 0.54 2.60 0.21
N THR A 38 0.99 1.91 -0.85
CA THR A 38 1.38 0.50 -0.79
C THR A 38 2.54 0.29 0.18
N ALA A 39 3.57 1.15 0.18
CA ALA A 39 4.67 1.05 1.14
C ALA A 39 4.21 1.31 2.59
N GLN A 40 3.38 2.33 2.81
CA GLN A 40 2.82 2.65 4.13
C GLN A 40 1.89 1.56 4.68
N MET A 41 1.38 0.67 3.82
CA MET A 41 0.61 -0.51 4.25
C MET A 41 1.45 -1.43 5.15
N ILE A 42 2.76 -1.51 4.94
CA ILE A 42 3.66 -2.32 5.78
C ILE A 42 3.66 -1.79 7.20
N GLU A 43 3.84 -0.49 7.37
CA GLU A 43 3.89 0.13 8.70
C GLU A 43 2.57 -0.09 9.46
N ALA A 44 1.44 -0.10 8.74
CA ALA A 44 0.15 -0.44 9.33
C ALA A 44 0.01 -1.92 9.67
N LEU A 45 0.51 -2.82 8.82
CA LEU A 45 0.54 -4.26 9.11
C LEU A 45 1.51 -4.57 10.27
N GLU A 46 2.60 -3.83 10.42
CA GLU A 46 3.58 -3.95 11.49
C GLU A 46 3.02 -3.58 12.85
N SER A 47 2.22 -2.51 12.94
CA SER A 47 1.54 -2.15 14.19
C SER A 47 0.53 -3.22 14.62
N GLY A 48 -0.03 -3.96 13.66
CA GLY A 48 -1.08 -4.97 13.91
C GLY A 48 -2.43 -4.36 14.29
N GLU A 49 -2.51 -3.04 14.41
CA GLU A 49 -3.72 -2.29 14.74
C GLU A 49 -4.65 -2.27 13.53
N ILE A 50 -5.81 -2.90 13.66
CA ILE A 50 -6.74 -3.08 12.55
C ILE A 50 -7.29 -1.74 12.04
N GLU A 51 -7.50 -0.77 12.93
CA GLU A 51 -7.94 0.59 12.59
C GLU A 51 -6.93 1.27 11.65
N ARG A 52 -5.63 1.08 11.92
CA ARG A 52 -4.56 1.64 11.08
C ARG A 52 -4.47 0.94 9.73
N ILE A 53 -4.66 -0.38 9.69
CA ILE A 53 -4.71 -1.15 8.43
C ILE A 53 -5.92 -0.71 7.58
N VAL A 54 -7.10 -0.60 8.20
CA VAL A 54 -8.33 -0.14 7.54
C VAL A 54 -8.14 1.28 7.00
N SER A 55 -7.58 2.18 7.79
CA SER A 55 -7.35 3.56 7.36
C SER A 55 -6.37 3.64 6.19
N ARG A 56 -5.28 2.86 6.19
CA ARG A 56 -4.36 2.81 5.04
C ARG A 56 -5.01 2.23 3.79
N VAL A 57 -5.90 1.24 3.93
CA VAL A 57 -6.68 0.70 2.81
C VAL A 57 -7.62 1.77 2.24
N ARG A 58 -8.34 2.48 3.11
CA ARG A 58 -9.22 3.60 2.73
C ARG A 58 -8.45 4.69 1.99
N MET A 59 -7.31 5.12 2.51
CA MET A 59 -6.44 6.09 1.85
C MET A 59 -5.98 5.60 0.46
N ARG A 60 -5.55 4.35 0.34
CA ARG A 60 -5.13 3.77 -0.95
C ARG A 60 -6.26 3.79 -1.97
N ARG A 61 -7.50 3.48 -1.57
CA ARG A 61 -8.70 3.59 -2.42
C ARG A 61 -9.02 5.04 -2.79
N CYS A 62 -8.90 5.95 -1.83
CA CYS A 62 -9.10 7.38 -2.06
C CYS A 62 -8.10 7.93 -3.10
N VAL A 63 -6.81 7.58 -2.96
CA VAL A 63 -5.75 7.93 -3.93
C VAL A 63 -6.09 7.42 -5.33
N ARG A 64 -6.58 6.18 -5.49
CA ARG A 64 -7.03 5.66 -6.80
C ARG A 64 -8.18 6.47 -7.37
N LYS A 65 -9.20 6.80 -6.56
CA LYS A 65 -10.35 7.61 -6.98
C LYS A 65 -9.92 8.99 -7.45
N LEU A 66 -9.05 9.66 -6.69
CA LEU A 66 -8.52 10.99 -7.03
C LEU A 66 -7.64 10.95 -8.28
N SER A 67 -6.83 9.91 -8.44
CA SER A 67 -5.91 9.77 -9.58
C SER A 67 -6.60 9.26 -10.85
N GLN A 68 -7.87 8.81 -10.77
CA GLN A 68 -8.62 8.17 -11.86
C GLN A 68 -7.85 7.02 -12.52
N LYS A 69 -7.11 6.25 -11.72
CA LYS A 69 -6.29 5.14 -12.21
C LYS A 69 -6.90 3.80 -11.87
N GLU A 70 -6.75 2.89 -12.82
CA GLU A 70 -6.96 1.46 -12.58
C GLU A 70 -5.94 0.92 -11.56
N PRO A 71 -6.31 -0.08 -10.74
CA PRO A 71 -5.39 -0.67 -9.77
C PRO A 71 -4.12 -1.20 -10.43
N TYR A 72 -2.98 -0.67 -10.03
CA TYR A 72 -1.68 -1.13 -10.53
C TYR A 72 -1.28 -2.43 -9.83
N MET A 73 -1.28 -3.57 -10.54
CA MET A 73 -1.01 -4.90 -9.99
C MET A 73 0.25 -5.57 -10.57
N ARG A 74 1.34 -4.81 -10.73
CA ARG A 74 2.59 -5.34 -11.27
C ARG A 74 3.44 -6.02 -10.19
N ARG A 75 3.70 -5.33 -9.08
CA ARG A 75 4.65 -5.81 -8.06
C ARG A 75 4.01 -6.80 -7.11
N LEU A 76 4.84 -7.59 -6.43
CA LEU A 76 4.34 -8.52 -5.42
C LEU A 76 3.71 -7.77 -4.24
N THR A 77 4.30 -6.65 -3.83
CA THR A 77 3.72 -5.76 -2.80
C THR A 77 2.34 -5.24 -3.20
N ASP A 78 2.12 -4.89 -4.47
CA ASP A 78 0.79 -4.46 -4.97
C ASP A 78 -0.25 -5.59 -4.87
N LYS A 79 0.14 -6.83 -5.18
CA LYS A 79 -0.72 -8.01 -5.08
C LYS A 79 -1.08 -8.34 -3.63
N ILE A 80 -0.13 -8.19 -2.71
CA ILE A 80 -0.37 -8.41 -1.28
C ILE A 80 -1.27 -7.30 -0.72
N ALA A 81 -1.07 -6.03 -1.11
CA ALA A 81 -1.97 -4.95 -0.75
C ALA A 81 -3.41 -5.20 -1.23
N ALA A 82 -3.58 -5.71 -2.46
CA ALA A 82 -4.89 -6.13 -2.95
C ALA A 82 -5.49 -7.30 -2.13
N ALA A 83 -4.68 -8.27 -1.70
CA ALA A 83 -5.13 -9.34 -0.82
C ALA A 83 -5.55 -8.85 0.58
N VAL A 84 -4.88 -7.83 1.12
CA VAL A 84 -5.27 -7.16 2.37
C VAL A 84 -6.63 -6.49 2.19
N GLU A 85 -6.82 -5.73 1.11
CA GLU A 85 -8.10 -5.09 0.78
C GLU A 85 -9.23 -6.10 0.70
N GLN A 86 -9.04 -7.18 -0.06
CA GLN A 86 -10.04 -8.23 -0.23
C GLN A 86 -10.34 -8.96 1.08
N ALA A 87 -9.32 -9.18 1.93
CA ALA A 87 -9.52 -9.79 3.24
C ALA A 87 -10.39 -8.90 4.14
N LEU A 88 -10.16 -7.58 4.14
CA LEU A 88 -11.01 -6.63 4.86
C LEU A 88 -12.44 -6.62 4.31
N GLU A 89 -12.64 -6.52 3.00
CA GLU A 89 -13.99 -6.55 2.38
C GLU A 89 -14.80 -7.78 2.81
N GLN A 90 -14.13 -8.93 2.99
CA GLN A 90 -14.75 -10.18 3.40
C GLN A 90 -14.92 -10.29 4.93
N GLY A 91 -14.56 -9.28 5.71
CA GLY A 91 -14.56 -9.30 7.17
C GLY A 91 -13.49 -10.22 7.77
N ARG A 92 -12.49 -10.66 6.99
CA ARG A 92 -11.42 -11.58 7.40
C ARG A 92 -10.22 -10.81 7.97
N VAL A 93 -10.45 -10.09 9.07
CA VAL A 93 -9.45 -9.26 9.77
C VAL A 93 -8.17 -10.04 10.11
N SER A 94 -8.32 -11.24 10.66
CA SER A 94 -7.18 -12.08 11.04
C SER A 94 -6.33 -12.49 9.83
N LEU A 95 -6.95 -12.64 8.64
CA LEU A 95 -6.23 -12.89 7.40
C LEU A 95 -5.44 -11.66 6.97
N ALA A 96 -6.05 -10.46 7.02
CA ALA A 96 -5.37 -9.21 6.69
C ALA A 96 -4.11 -9.02 7.54
N GLN A 97 -4.20 -9.21 8.87
CA GLN A 97 -3.05 -9.11 9.78
C GLN A 97 -1.96 -10.17 9.50
N ARG A 98 -2.36 -11.38 9.10
CA ARG A 98 -1.42 -12.48 8.79
C ARG A 98 -0.64 -12.27 7.49
N LEU A 99 -1.01 -11.32 6.65
CA LEU A 99 -0.27 -11.00 5.42
C LEU A 99 1.02 -10.22 5.67
N ARG A 100 1.25 -9.70 6.90
CA ARG A 100 2.45 -8.94 7.26
C ARG A 100 3.77 -9.60 6.82
N PRO A 101 4.07 -10.87 7.18
CA PRO A 101 5.38 -11.46 6.85
C PRO A 101 5.60 -11.57 5.34
N ALA A 102 4.54 -11.88 4.59
CA ALA A 102 4.60 -11.94 3.13
C ALA A 102 4.89 -10.56 2.54
N PHE A 103 4.25 -9.51 3.08
CA PHE A 103 4.48 -8.14 2.62
C PHE A 103 5.92 -7.70 2.89
N SER A 104 6.42 -7.88 4.12
CA SER A 104 7.80 -7.51 4.48
C SER A 104 8.82 -8.20 3.58
N ALA A 105 8.68 -9.51 3.37
CA ALA A 105 9.57 -10.27 2.48
C ALA A 105 9.53 -9.77 1.02
N ALA A 106 8.34 -9.46 0.49
CA ALA A 106 8.18 -8.91 -0.85
C ALA A 106 8.87 -7.54 -0.98
N ARG A 107 8.73 -6.69 0.04
CA ARG A 107 9.34 -5.35 0.05
C ARG A 107 10.86 -5.42 0.10
N GLU A 108 11.42 -6.25 0.97
CA GLU A 108 12.86 -6.44 1.05
C GLU A 108 13.44 -6.96 -0.26
N ALA A 109 12.76 -7.90 -0.92
CA ALA A 109 13.17 -8.39 -2.23
C ALA A 109 13.15 -7.29 -3.29
N GLU A 110 12.13 -6.42 -3.27
CA GLU A 110 12.06 -5.26 -4.17
C GLU A 110 13.18 -4.25 -3.92
N ILE A 111 13.53 -3.98 -2.66
CA ILE A 111 14.63 -3.08 -2.30
C ILE A 111 15.96 -3.64 -2.81
N ARG A 112 16.26 -4.92 -2.52
CA ARG A 112 17.47 -5.58 -3.04
C ARG A 112 17.56 -5.51 -4.56
N HIS A 113 16.46 -5.80 -5.26
CA HIS A 113 16.41 -5.68 -6.72
C HIS A 113 16.56 -4.24 -7.25
N GLN A 114 16.25 -3.22 -6.46
CA GLN A 114 16.51 -1.83 -6.85
C GLN A 114 17.98 -1.46 -6.64
N GLU A 115 18.58 -1.90 -5.53
CA GLU A 115 20.00 -1.71 -5.23
C GLU A 115 20.89 -2.40 -6.25
N ASP A 116 20.61 -3.67 -6.59
CA ASP A 116 21.36 -4.42 -7.60
C ASP A 116 21.33 -3.73 -8.98
N ARG A 117 20.16 -3.22 -9.38
CA ARG A 117 20.01 -2.50 -10.66
C ARG A 117 20.78 -1.20 -10.66
N ARG A 118 20.79 -0.46 -9.56
CA ARG A 118 21.55 0.78 -9.42
C ARG A 118 23.05 0.52 -9.48
N ALA A 119 23.54 -0.47 -8.75
CA ALA A 119 24.95 -0.87 -8.78
C ALA A 119 25.39 -1.33 -10.19
N ALA A 120 24.53 -2.06 -10.90
CA ALA A 120 24.80 -2.48 -12.29
C ALA A 120 24.87 -1.28 -13.26
N GLN A 121 24.01 -0.27 -13.08
CA GLN A 121 24.04 0.96 -13.88
C GLN A 121 25.31 1.78 -13.63
N GLU A 122 25.66 1.99 -12.36
CA GLU A 122 26.87 2.73 -11.96
C GLU A 122 28.14 2.03 -12.52
N ASN A 123 28.21 0.70 -12.44
CA ASN A 123 29.32 -0.06 -13.04
C ASN A 123 29.36 0.03 -14.57
N ALA A 124 28.21 0.04 -15.25
CA ALA A 124 28.15 0.17 -16.70
C ALA A 124 28.62 1.55 -17.19
N GLU A 125 28.33 2.61 -16.44
CA GLU A 125 28.79 3.97 -16.72
C GLU A 125 30.30 4.11 -16.49
N LEU A 126 30.86 3.46 -15.46
CA LEU A 126 32.31 3.45 -15.20
C LEU A 126 33.12 2.70 -16.26
N VAL A 127 32.56 1.68 -16.91
CA VAL A 127 33.24 0.90 -17.98
C VAL A 127 33.24 1.66 -19.32
N GLN A 128 32.40 2.68 -19.49
CA GLN A 128 32.31 3.50 -20.70
C GLN A 128 33.21 4.76 -20.68
N LEU A 129 33.93 5.00 -19.57
CA LEU A 129 34.93 6.07 -19.40
C LEU A 129 36.36 5.51 -19.52
#